data_AF-A0AAV7I455-F1
#
_entry.id   AF-A0AAV7I455-F1
#
_cell.length_a   1.000
_cell.length_b   1.000
_cell.length_c   1.000
_cell.angle_alpha   90.00
_cell.angle_beta   90.00
_cell.angle_gamma   90.00
#
_symmetry.space_group_name_H-M   'P 1'
#
loop_
_entity.id
_entity.type
_entity.pdbx_description
1 polymer ?
#
loop_
_entity_poly.entity_id
_entity_poly.type
_entity_poly.pdbx_seq_one_letter_code
_entity_poly.pdbx_strand_id
1 'polypeptide(L)'
;MTTNINPSFFPLLILFTILAIAEANDLGCKSNRTKRELPTRYLIFPQGSNVQLIYCLTIGTYAKPESFFTVGVTAGLAWELPHRETVPYRKPAEVYHRRSRRELYPKVESMLTT
;
A
#
# COMPACT_ATOMS: atom_id res chain seq x y z
N MET A 1 26.73 22.03 31.02
CA MET A 1 27.16 22.26 29.61
C MET A 1 25.90 22.63 28.83
N THR A 2 25.61 23.92 28.74
CA THR A 2 24.32 24.48 28.30
C THR A 2 24.29 24.61 26.78
N THR A 3 23.41 23.89 26.11
CA THR A 3 23.19 24.02 24.65
C THR A 3 22.50 25.36 24.37
N ASN A 4 23.26 26.33 23.84
CA ASN A 4 22.74 27.62 23.39
C ASN A 4 21.97 27.39 22.07
N ILE A 5 20.69 27.05 22.17
CA ILE A 5 19.83 26.82 21.00
C ILE A 5 19.42 28.19 20.47
N ASN A 6 19.97 28.58 19.32
CA ASN A 6 19.65 29.84 18.66
C ASN A 6 18.13 29.92 18.38
N PRO A 7 17.44 31.04 18.73
CA PRO A 7 15.99 31.17 18.56
C PRO A 7 15.53 31.13 17.10
N SER A 8 16.45 31.31 16.14
CA SER A 8 16.22 31.17 14.70
C SER A 8 16.08 29.73 14.20
N PHE A 9 16.39 28.73 15.03
CA PHE A 9 16.30 27.32 14.64
C PHE A 9 14.85 26.79 14.58
N PHE A 10 14.00 27.26 15.51
CA PHE A 10 12.58 26.90 15.56
C PHE A 10 11.79 27.20 14.28
N PRO A 11 11.88 28.39 13.66
CA PRO A 11 11.14 28.66 12.41
C PRO A 11 11.63 27.84 11.22
N LEU A 12 12.93 27.50 11.15
CA LEU A 12 13.48 26.63 10.10
C LEU A 12 12.98 25.18 10.23
N LEU A 13 12.88 24.69 11.46
CA LEU A 13 12.36 23.35 11.75
C LEU A 13 10.87 23.25 11.39
N ILE A 14 10.08 24.28 11.72
CA ILE A 14 8.67 24.39 11.32
C ILE A 14 8.53 24.40 9.79
N LEU A 15 9.33 25.20 9.08
CA LEU A 15 9.29 25.26 7.62
C LEU A 15 9.66 23.91 6.97
N PHE A 16 10.66 23.21 7.49
CA PHE A 16 11.06 21.89 7.01
C PHE A 16 9.95 20.85 7.20
N THR A 17 9.25 20.88 8.35
CA THR A 17 8.11 19.98 8.58
C THR A 17 6.94 20.25 7.64
N ILE A 18 6.65 21.52 7.33
CA ILE A 18 5.60 21.89 6.39
C ILE A 18 5.94 21.40 4.97
N LEU A 19 7.20 21.55 4.55
CA LEU A 19 7.67 21.09 3.24
C LEU A 19 7.57 19.56 3.12
N ALA A 20 7.98 18.81 4.15
CA ALA A 20 7.91 17.36 4.16
C ALA A 20 6.45 16.83 4.10
N ILE A 21 5.52 17.50 4.80
CA ILE A 21 4.09 17.13 4.75
C ILE A 21 3.49 17.43 3.37
N ALA A 22 3.94 18.50 2.69
CA ALA A 22 3.46 18.82 1.35
C ALA A 22 3.88 17.77 0.31
N GLU A 23 5.12 17.29 0.37
CA GLU A 23 5.64 16.27 -0.56
C GLU A 23 5.00 14.89 -0.35
N ALA A 24 4.65 14.54 0.90
CA ALA A 24 3.97 13.29 1.22
C ALA A 24 2.56 13.17 0.60
N ASN A 25 1.88 14.30 0.36
CA ASN A 25 0.52 14.32 -0.19
C ASN A 25 0.49 14.12 -1.71
N ASP A 26 1.61 14.31 -2.42
CA ASP A 26 1.67 14.23 -3.89
C ASP A 26 1.87 12.79 -4.41
N LEU A 27 2.26 11.84 -3.54
CA LEU A 27 2.40 10.41 -3.87
C LEU A 27 1.06 9.67 -4.04
N GLY A 28 -0.05 10.39 -4.12
CA GLY A 28 -1.37 9.87 -4.44
C GLY A 28 -1.48 9.45 -5.91
N CYS A 29 -0.84 8.35 -6.30
CA CYS A 29 -1.00 7.76 -7.62
C CYS A 29 -2.46 7.30 -7.84
N LYS A 30 -3.24 8.10 -8.57
CA LYS A 30 -4.51 7.67 -9.16
C LYS A 30 -4.22 6.73 -10.31
N SER A 31 -4.10 5.45 -10.00
CA SER A 31 -4.06 4.38 -10.99
C SER A 31 -5.41 4.29 -11.70
N ASN A 32 -5.53 4.95 -12.86
CA ASN A 32 -6.63 4.74 -13.80
C ASN A 32 -6.49 3.34 -14.39
N ARG A 33 -6.97 2.33 -13.66
CA ARG A 33 -7.06 0.95 -14.17
C ARG A 33 -8.17 0.90 -15.20
N THR A 34 -7.83 1.11 -16.47
CA THR A 34 -8.68 0.76 -17.59
C THR A 34 -8.98 -0.74 -17.46
N LYS A 35 -10.24 -1.08 -17.18
CA LYS A 35 -10.73 -2.47 -17.14
C LYS A 35 -10.43 -3.11 -18.50
N ARG A 36 -9.31 -3.82 -18.61
CA ARG A 36 -9.05 -4.73 -19.72
C ARG A 36 -9.69 -6.06 -19.38
N GLU A 37 -10.67 -6.47 -20.18
CA GLU A 37 -11.41 -7.74 -20.08
C GLU A 37 -10.57 -8.95 -20.53
N LEU A 38 -9.25 -8.91 -20.31
CA LEU A 38 -8.41 -10.09 -20.46
C LEU A 38 -8.64 -10.98 -19.23
N PRO A 39 -8.75 -12.31 -19.39
CA PRO A 39 -8.72 -13.22 -18.25
C PRO A 39 -7.41 -12.97 -17.53
N THR A 40 -7.48 -12.31 -16.38
CA THR A 40 -6.32 -11.88 -15.61
C THR A 40 -5.67 -13.14 -15.08
N ARG A 41 -4.65 -13.63 -15.80
CA ARG A 41 -3.88 -14.80 -15.38
C ARG A 41 -2.99 -14.36 -14.24
N TYR A 42 -3.37 -14.74 -13.02
CA TYR A 42 -2.58 -14.48 -11.83
C TYR A 42 -1.37 -15.40 -11.82
N LEU A 43 -0.18 -14.85 -11.59
CA LEU A 43 1.01 -15.62 -11.24
C LEU A 43 0.82 -16.12 -9.79
N ILE A 44 0.81 -17.43 -9.61
CA ILE A 44 0.72 -18.07 -8.28
C ILE A 44 2.15 -18.41 -7.86
N PHE A 45 2.60 -17.85 -6.75
CA PHE A 45 3.93 -18.10 -6.22
C PHE A 45 3.95 -19.34 -5.31
N PRO A 46 5.08 -20.07 -5.23
CA PRO A 46 5.24 -21.18 -4.30
C PRO A 46 5.14 -20.68 -2.84
N GLN A 47 4.80 -21.59 -1.93
CA GLN A 47 4.66 -21.26 -0.51
C GLN A 47 6.00 -20.78 0.06
N GLY A 48 5.99 -19.67 0.80
CA GLY A 48 7.19 -19.05 1.36
C GLY A 48 7.90 -18.02 0.47
N SER A 49 7.28 -17.60 -0.64
CA SER A 49 7.79 -16.49 -1.45
C SER A 49 7.45 -15.13 -0.83
N ASN A 50 8.43 -14.25 -0.70
CA ASN A 50 8.30 -12.91 -0.10
C ASN A 50 8.87 -11.83 -1.05
N VAL A 51 8.28 -10.63 -1.05
CA VAL A 51 8.80 -9.44 -1.73
C VAL A 51 9.25 -8.46 -0.66
N GLN A 52 10.53 -8.11 -0.73
CA GLN A 52 11.19 -7.21 0.20
C GLN A 52 11.55 -5.90 -0.50
N LEU A 53 11.16 -4.79 0.10
CA LEU A 53 11.58 -3.45 -0.27
C LEU A 53 12.41 -2.86 0.87
N ILE A 54 13.66 -2.54 0.58
CA ILE A 54 14.57 -1.91 1.53
C ILE A 54 14.88 -0.50 1.03
N TYR A 55 14.66 0.48 1.88
CA TYR A 55 15.03 1.86 1.64
C TYR A 55 16.12 2.28 2.64
N CYS A 56 17.27 2.67 2.12
CA CYS A 56 18.42 3.14 2.89
C CYS A 56 18.64 4.61 2.60
N LEU A 57 18.48 5.45 3.61
CA LEU A 57 18.70 6.89 3.50
C LEU A 57 19.75 7.32 4.51
N THR A 58 20.79 7.99 4.03
CA THR A 58 21.81 8.61 4.89
C THR A 58 21.63 10.12 4.83
N ILE A 59 21.20 10.71 5.94
CA ILE A 59 21.01 12.16 6.07
C ILE A 59 22.26 12.71 6.75
N GLY A 60 23.04 13.52 6.02
CA GLY A 60 24.17 14.28 6.57
C GLY A 60 23.78 15.74 6.77
N THR A 61 23.95 16.27 7.98
CA THR A 61 23.77 17.71 8.21
C THR A 61 25.09 18.44 8.01
N TYR A 62 25.16 19.34 7.03
CA TYR A 62 26.30 20.25 6.86
C TYR A 62 26.04 21.56 7.58
N ALA A 63 26.44 21.64 8.85
CA ALA A 63 26.45 22.87 9.64
C ALA A 63 27.86 23.10 10.22
N LYS A 64 28.49 24.23 9.89
CA LYS A 64 29.66 24.74 10.61
C LYS A 64 29.17 25.66 11.76
N PRO A 65 29.84 25.72 12.92
CA PRO A 65 30.98 24.94 13.41
C PRO A 65 30.56 23.93 14.51
N GLU A 66 31.24 22.79 14.58
CA GLU A 66 31.30 21.83 15.71
C GLU A 66 30.54 20.49 15.66
N SER A 67 29.79 20.13 14.62
CA SER A 67 29.52 18.68 14.43
C SER A 67 28.94 18.33 13.07
N PHE A 68 29.67 17.45 12.36
CA PHE A 68 29.09 16.66 11.27
C PHE A 68 28.31 15.51 11.91
N PHE A 69 26.98 15.64 11.96
CA PHE A 69 26.11 14.54 12.38
C PHE A 69 25.56 13.84 11.13
N THR A 70 25.78 12.53 11.07
CA THR A 70 25.24 11.66 10.01
C THR A 70 24.26 10.69 10.64
N VAL A 71 23.03 10.67 10.13
CA VAL A 71 21.98 9.74 10.56
C VAL A 71 21.68 8.79 9.41
N GLY A 72 21.84 7.50 9.66
CA GLY A 72 21.33 6.46 8.78
C GLY A 72 19.90 6.09 9.18
N VAL A 73 18.96 6.22 8.25
CA VAL A 73 17.59 5.71 8.39
C VAL A 73 17.44 4.52 7.45
N THR A 74 17.01 3.39 8.00
CA THR A 74 16.71 2.18 7.23
C THR A 74 15.24 1.82 7.43
N ALA A 75 14.52 1.66 6.32
CA ALA A 75 13.14 1.19 6.32
C ALA A 75 13.06 -0.11 5.51
N GLY A 76 12.62 -1.18 6.15
CA GLY A 76 12.39 -2.48 5.52
C GLY A 76 10.91 -2.80 5.50
N LEU A 77 10.38 -3.12 4.33
CA LEU A 77 9.02 -3.63 4.15
C LEU A 77 9.10 -5.02 3.54
N ALA A 78 8.38 -5.97 4.12
CA ALA A 78 8.29 -7.34 3.63
C ALA A 78 6.81 -7.69 3.46
N TRP A 79 6.43 -8.10 2.24
CA TRP A 79 5.09 -8.57 1.93
C TRP A 79 5.12 -10.02 1.49
N GLU A 80 4.24 -10.82 2.07
CA GLU A 80 3.97 -12.17 1.61
C GLU A 80 3.28 -12.14 0.24
N LEU A 81 3.77 -12.95 -0.71
CA LEU A 81 3.16 -13.01 -2.04
C LEU A 81 1.87 -13.83 -2.01
N PRO A 82 0.96 -13.56 -2.95
CA PRO A 82 -0.21 -14.40 -3.15
C PRO A 82 0.23 -15.83 -3.51
N HIS A 83 -0.11 -16.75 -2.63
CA HIS A 83 0.03 -18.19 -2.77
C HIS A 83 -1.36 -18.80 -3.03
N ARG A 84 -1.40 -20.06 -3.49
CA ARG A 84 -2.61 -20.76 -3.94
C ARG A 84 -3.78 -20.70 -2.94
N GLU A 85 -3.48 -20.63 -1.64
CA GLU A 85 -4.46 -20.56 -0.54
C GLU A 85 -4.88 -19.13 -0.16
N THR A 86 -4.08 -18.11 -0.49
CA THR A 86 -4.37 -16.71 -0.12
C THR A 86 -5.11 -15.95 -1.20
N VAL A 87 -5.20 -16.49 -2.43
CA VAL A 87 -6.00 -15.89 -3.51
C VAL A 87 -7.49 -16.13 -3.23
N PRO A 88 -8.32 -15.09 -3.04
CA PRO A 88 -9.74 -15.26 -2.71
C PRO A 88 -10.60 -15.75 -3.89
N TYR A 89 -10.02 -16.14 -5.03
CA TYR A 89 -10.79 -16.25 -6.26
C TYR A 89 -11.62 -17.52 -6.35
N ARG A 90 -12.87 -17.30 -5.92
CA ARG A 90 -14.10 -17.56 -6.65
C ARG A 90 -14.30 -19.02 -7.02
N LYS A 91 -15.19 -19.66 -6.25
CA LYS A 91 -15.93 -20.85 -6.69
C LYS A 91 -16.23 -20.70 -8.18
N PRO A 92 -15.93 -21.72 -9.01
CA PRO A 92 -16.02 -21.60 -10.45
C PRO A 92 -17.37 -20.97 -10.83
N ALA A 93 -17.39 -20.10 -11.85
CA ALA A 93 -18.61 -19.36 -12.24
C ALA A 93 -19.82 -20.30 -12.36
N GLU A 94 -19.58 -21.54 -12.77
CA GLU A 94 -20.53 -22.67 -12.74
C GLU A 94 -21.24 -22.86 -11.39
N VAL A 95 -20.52 -22.88 -10.26
CA VAL A 95 -21.08 -23.02 -8.92
C VAL A 95 -21.93 -21.81 -8.53
N TYR A 96 -21.55 -20.60 -8.98
CA TYR A 96 -22.34 -19.39 -8.73
C TYR A 96 -23.66 -19.41 -9.50
N HIS A 97 -23.62 -19.71 -10.81
CA HIS A 97 -24.82 -19.83 -11.64
C HIS A 97 -25.76 -20.95 -11.18
N ARG A 98 -25.21 -22.06 -10.65
CA ARG A 98 -26.01 -23.14 -10.05
C ARG A 98 -26.76 -22.68 -8.80
N ARG A 99 -26.11 -21.91 -7.92
CA ARG A 99 -26.69 -21.48 -6.65
C ARG A 99 -27.74 -20.39 -6.84
N SER A 100 -27.45 -19.38 -7.68
CA SER A 100 -28.40 -18.31 -8.00
C SER A 100 -29.68 -18.83 -8.67
N ARG A 101 -29.55 -19.83 -9.56
CA ARG A 101 -30.70 -20.45 -10.25
C ARG A 101 -31.65 -21.16 -9.28
N ARG A 102 -31.11 -21.85 -8.27
CA ARG A 102 -31.91 -22.56 -7.24
C ARG A 102 -32.74 -21.61 -6.39
N GLU A 103 -32.24 -20.41 -6.13
CA GLU A 103 -32.92 -19.42 -5.30
C GLU A 103 -33.89 -18.56 -6.13
N LEU A 104 -33.57 -18.32 -7.40
CA LEU A 104 -34.35 -17.45 -8.28
C LEU A 104 -35.68 -18.09 -8.72
N TYR A 105 -35.69 -19.35 -9.17
CA TYR A 105 -36.91 -19.94 -9.74
C TYR A 105 -38.06 -20.09 -8.76
N PRO A 106 -37.87 -20.60 -7.53
CA PRO A 106 -38.97 -20.70 -6.56
C PRO A 106 -39.52 -19.31 -6.20
N LYS A 107 -38.65 -18.29 -6.19
CA LYS A 107 -39.06 -16.91 -5.91
C LYS A 107 -39.91 -16.35 -7.05
N VAL A 108 -39.55 -16.62 -8.31
CA VAL A 108 -40.32 -16.20 -9.48
C VAL A 108 -41.66 -16.93 -9.55
N GLU A 109 -41.70 -18.24 -9.27
CA GLU A 109 -42.93 -19.03 -9.21
C GLU A 109 -43.90 -18.49 -8.15
N SER A 110 -43.39 -18.08 -6.97
CA SER A 110 -44.21 -17.47 -5.91
C SER A 110 -44.83 -16.12 -6.30
N MET A 111 -44.25 -15.41 -7.26
CA MET A 111 -44.75 -14.10 -7.74
C MET A 111 -45.74 -14.24 -8.91
N LEU A 112 -45.74 -15.38 -9.59
CA LEU A 112 -46.63 -15.67 -10.71
C LEU A 112 -47.90 -16.42 -10.30
N THR A 113 -47.92 -16.96 -9.08
CA THR A 113 -49.03 -17.76 -8.54
C THR A 113 -49.96 -16.93 -7.64
N THR A 114 -49.62 -15.67 -7.37
CA THR A 114 -50.48 -14.66 -6.73
C THR A 114 -51.29 -13.91 -7.77
#